data_AF-A0A523QD10-F1
#
_entry.id   AF-A0A523QD10-F1
#
_cell.length_a   1.000
_cell.length_b   1.000
_cell.length_c   1.000
_cell.angle_alpha   90.00
_cell.angle_beta   90.00
_cell.angle_gamma   90.00
#
_symmetry.space_group_name_H-M   'P 1'
#
loop_
_entity.id
_entity.type
_entity.pdbx_description
1 polymer ?
#
loop_
_entity_poly.entity_id
_entity_poly.type
_entity_poly.pdbx_seq_one_letter_code
_entity_poly.pdbx_strand_id
1 'polypeptide(L)'
;MKKFVGIMLTAMLAVGVLGVLGTVGPVSAQQTMHVASIDMFIQTLGSGTKAQAEVTVHDANGVGVADATVYGHWEGTTSDSDSGVTDANGIVERWSLQSDTVKNWSWTTFTFVVDDITKTGWTYDPEANVETSDSIGGEPALGPIRAGLRSSRYGISPFPDPTWWVNSAEDMASRFTEATPGYIWIVGDIDEGVTEDCMLNFPSPDGTYEHVQFSDTDQNEAYLDAFDAAGHEVWLQVESGDADMNTLIDLVLNQYGQHPSVIGFGVDAEWYKSSQETYGVPVTDVEAEAWESAVKSHSANYTLYLKHFRDSNLPPNYRGDIVFIDDSQAFKGLGNVVEEFTNWGSHFDPALVEFQFGYTRDKKWWSKLSDPPGDIGNAILSNVPNTSGLYWVDFTAYDIWP
;
A
#
# COMPACT_ATOMS: atom_id res chain seq x y z
N MET A 1 -50.10 57.79 -34.26
CA MET A 1 -51.40 57.55 -33.60
C MET A 1 -51.14 56.95 -32.23
N LYS A 2 -51.61 57.63 -31.16
CA LYS A 2 -52.03 57.09 -29.84
C LYS A 2 -50.99 56.29 -29.02
N LYS A 3 -50.59 56.63 -27.79
CA LYS A 3 -51.23 57.39 -26.70
C LYS A 3 -50.18 57.94 -25.70
N PHE A 4 -50.51 59.12 -25.17
CA PHE A 4 -49.99 59.77 -23.96
C PHE A 4 -50.33 59.01 -22.67
N VAL A 5 -49.54 59.25 -21.60
CA VAL A 5 -49.88 59.68 -20.20
C VAL A 5 -48.53 59.61 -19.44
N GLY A 6 -47.94 60.61 -18.76
CA GLY A 6 -48.41 61.83 -18.09
C GLY A 6 -48.44 61.62 -16.57
N ILE A 7 -47.91 62.58 -15.76
CA ILE A 7 -48.01 62.76 -14.28
C ILE A 7 -46.71 62.36 -13.53
N MET A 8 -46.10 63.12 -12.60
CA MET A 8 -46.35 64.44 -12.01
C MET A 8 -45.03 65.05 -11.49
N LEU A 9 -45.05 66.38 -11.38
CA LEU A 9 -44.07 67.25 -10.75
C LEU A 9 -44.13 67.15 -9.22
N THR A 10 -42.99 67.20 -8.52
CA THR A 10 -42.93 67.78 -7.17
C THR A 10 -41.57 68.45 -6.97
N ALA A 11 -41.59 69.77 -6.83
CA ALA A 11 -40.45 70.57 -6.39
C ALA A 11 -40.66 70.93 -4.91
N MET A 12 -39.63 70.77 -4.09
CA MET A 12 -39.52 71.51 -2.82
C MET A 12 -38.05 71.85 -2.54
N LEU A 13 -37.87 73.08 -2.05
CA LEU A 13 -36.64 73.84 -1.90
C LEU A 13 -35.91 73.59 -0.58
N ALA A 14 -34.59 73.87 -0.62
CA ALA A 14 -33.70 74.34 0.45
C ALA A 14 -33.32 73.32 1.55
N VAL A 15 -32.07 73.19 2.00
CA VAL A 15 -31.25 74.17 2.74
C VAL A 15 -29.80 73.69 2.73
N GLY A 16 -28.83 74.61 2.67
CA GLY A 16 -27.40 74.28 2.70
C GLY A 16 -26.89 73.81 4.06
N VAL A 17 -25.93 72.90 4.04
CA VAL A 17 -24.91 72.75 5.08
C VAL A 17 -23.57 72.68 4.37
N LEU A 18 -22.74 73.70 4.60
CA LEU A 18 -21.34 73.73 4.18
C LEU A 18 -20.58 72.75 5.09
N GLY A 19 -20.48 71.49 4.65
CA GLY A 19 -19.65 70.47 5.30
C GLY A 19 -18.26 70.50 4.69
N VAL A 20 -17.25 70.77 5.52
CA VAL A 20 -15.83 70.71 5.17
C VAL A 20 -15.52 69.31 4.63
N LEU A 21 -15.31 69.21 3.32
CA LEU A 21 -14.73 68.02 2.69
C LEU A 21 -13.25 67.98 3.05
N GLY A 22 -12.93 67.30 4.15
CA GLY A 22 -11.61 66.70 4.29
C GLY A 22 -11.42 65.74 3.13
N THR A 23 -10.37 65.95 2.34
CA THR A 23 -9.96 65.03 1.29
C THR A 23 -9.54 63.72 1.93
N VAL A 24 -10.48 62.79 2.10
CA VAL A 24 -10.15 61.36 2.15
C VAL A 24 -9.54 61.05 0.79
N GLY A 25 -8.23 60.84 0.76
CA GLY A 25 -7.56 60.26 -0.40
C GLY A 25 -8.24 58.94 -0.77
N PRO A 26 -8.15 58.49 -2.03
CA PRO A 26 -8.73 57.22 -2.43
C PRO A 26 -8.24 56.13 -1.48
N VAL A 27 -9.16 55.47 -0.79
CA VAL A 27 -8.87 54.23 -0.08
C VAL A 27 -8.45 53.26 -1.18
N SER A 28 -7.15 52.98 -1.27
CA SER A 28 -6.65 51.96 -2.19
C SER A 28 -7.48 50.70 -1.95
N ALA A 29 -8.00 50.08 -3.01
CA ALA A 29 -8.57 48.74 -2.88
C ALA A 29 -7.52 47.88 -2.18
N GLN A 30 -7.91 47.29 -1.05
CA GLN A 30 -7.01 46.48 -0.24
C GLN A 30 -6.63 45.26 -1.07
N GLN A 31 -5.36 45.16 -1.43
CA GLN A 31 -4.87 44.06 -2.25
C GLN A 31 -4.89 42.79 -1.40
N THR A 32 -5.49 41.72 -1.90
CA THR A 32 -5.56 40.43 -1.21
C THR A 32 -4.59 39.43 -1.82
N MET A 33 -4.08 38.52 -1.00
CA MET A 33 -3.22 37.42 -1.41
C MET A 33 -3.66 36.12 -0.76
N HIS A 34 -3.38 34.99 -1.40
CA HIS A 34 -3.73 33.65 -0.95
C HIS A 34 -2.67 32.64 -1.42
N VAL A 35 -2.63 31.47 -0.78
CA VAL A 35 -1.80 30.34 -1.21
C VAL A 35 -2.42 29.71 -2.45
N ALA A 36 -1.64 29.61 -3.52
CA ALA A 36 -2.05 29.03 -4.79
C ALA A 36 -1.63 27.55 -4.92
N SER A 37 -0.47 27.18 -4.39
CA SER A 37 0.02 25.80 -4.29
C SER A 37 1.08 25.67 -3.21
N ILE A 38 1.27 24.44 -2.74
CA ILE A 38 2.39 24.00 -1.93
C ILE A 38 2.96 22.76 -2.62
N ASP A 39 4.21 22.83 -3.08
CA ASP A 39 4.91 21.70 -3.69
C ASP A 39 5.92 21.11 -2.71
N MET A 40 5.88 19.80 -2.51
CA MET A 40 6.67 19.12 -1.47
C MET A 40 7.82 18.29 -2.03
N PHE A 41 8.93 18.21 -1.30
CA PHE A 41 10.14 17.47 -1.70
C PHE A 41 10.78 16.73 -0.53
N ILE A 42 11.34 15.55 -0.79
CA ILE A 42 12.19 14.82 0.15
C ILE A 42 13.66 14.98 -0.22
N GLN A 43 14.50 15.26 0.78
CA GLN A 43 15.95 15.19 0.65
C GLN A 43 16.52 14.15 1.63
N THR A 44 17.21 13.16 1.07
CA THR A 44 17.98 12.17 1.84
C THR A 44 19.48 12.36 1.62
N LEU A 45 20.24 12.46 2.72
CA LEU A 45 21.69 12.56 2.73
C LEU A 45 22.26 11.60 3.79
N GLY A 46 22.84 10.49 3.35
CA GLY A 46 23.24 9.41 4.25
C GLY A 46 22.00 8.81 4.94
N SER A 47 22.04 8.70 6.26
CA SER A 47 20.89 8.24 7.05
C SER A 47 19.92 9.35 7.47
N GLY A 48 20.17 10.61 7.08
CA GLY A 48 19.32 11.74 7.40
C GLY A 48 18.33 12.05 6.29
N THR A 49 17.05 12.18 6.64
CA THR A 49 15.97 12.59 5.73
C THR A 49 15.27 13.83 6.29
N LYS A 50 14.88 14.76 5.42
CA LYS A 50 14.00 15.89 5.74
C LYS A 50 13.07 16.19 4.56
N ALA A 51 11.97 16.87 4.85
CA ALA A 51 11.06 17.41 3.85
C ALA A 51 11.34 18.89 3.58
N GLN A 52 10.90 19.36 2.42
CA GLN A 52 11.00 20.74 1.98
C GLN A 52 9.68 21.14 1.31
N ALA A 53 9.26 22.39 1.48
CA ALA A 53 8.03 22.92 0.91
C ALA A 53 8.31 24.16 0.05
N GLU A 54 7.79 24.23 -1.16
CA GLU A 54 7.77 25.42 -2.01
C GLU A 54 6.36 25.99 -2.03
N VAL A 55 6.19 27.25 -1.63
CA VAL A 55 4.85 27.85 -1.50
C VAL A 55 4.67 28.95 -2.53
N THR A 56 3.63 28.85 -3.35
CA THR A 56 3.26 29.88 -4.33
C THR A 56 2.14 30.76 -3.78
N VAL A 57 2.32 32.07 -3.82
CA VAL A 57 1.36 33.08 -3.34
C VAL A 57 0.90 33.95 -4.50
N HIS A 58 -0.43 33.99 -4.72
CA HIS A 58 -1.05 34.78 -5.77
C HIS A 58 -1.96 35.88 -5.21
N ASP A 59 -2.16 36.93 -6.00
CA ASP A 59 -3.22 37.91 -5.79
C ASP A 59 -4.58 37.38 -6.28
N ALA A 60 -5.65 38.15 -6.08
CA ALA A 60 -6.99 37.80 -6.53
C ALA A 60 -7.14 37.59 -8.07
N ASN A 61 -6.15 37.99 -8.87
CA ASN A 61 -6.13 37.81 -10.33
C ASN A 61 -5.25 36.63 -10.77
N GLY A 62 -4.66 35.88 -9.84
CA GLY A 62 -3.74 34.78 -10.13
C GLY A 62 -2.32 35.23 -10.49
N VAL A 63 -1.92 36.44 -10.10
CA VAL A 63 -0.55 36.97 -10.34
C VAL A 63 0.30 36.77 -9.08
N GLY A 64 1.52 36.27 -9.26
CA GLY A 64 2.52 36.12 -8.21
C GLY A 64 2.75 37.39 -7.37
N VAL A 65 2.71 37.24 -6.04
CA VAL A 65 2.93 38.34 -5.09
C VAL A 65 4.33 38.25 -4.52
N ALA A 66 5.26 39.03 -5.06
CA ALA A 66 6.64 39.09 -4.56
C ALA A 66 6.77 39.71 -3.17
N ASP A 67 7.88 39.51 -2.46
CA ASP A 67 8.21 40.17 -1.18
C ASP A 67 7.17 39.98 -0.06
N ALA A 68 6.33 38.95 -0.14
CA ALA A 68 5.45 38.50 0.94
C ALA A 68 6.16 37.45 1.79
N THR A 69 6.06 37.55 3.10
CA THR A 69 6.61 36.55 4.04
C THR A 69 5.54 35.52 4.37
N VAL A 70 5.81 34.26 4.05
CA VAL A 70 4.98 33.10 4.42
C VAL A 70 5.51 32.50 5.71
N TYR A 71 4.61 32.19 6.64
CA TYR A 71 4.88 31.46 7.88
C TYR A 71 4.16 30.13 7.84
N GLY A 72 4.82 29.07 8.28
CA GLY A 72 4.19 27.77 8.43
C GLY A 72 4.91 26.87 9.42
N HIS A 73 4.29 25.75 9.73
CA HIS A 73 4.83 24.73 10.61
C HIS A 73 4.76 23.36 9.98
N TRP A 74 5.65 22.49 10.44
CA TRP A 74 5.67 21.08 10.12
C TRP A 74 4.85 20.30 11.15
N GLU A 75 4.12 19.29 10.69
CA GLU A 75 3.45 18.30 11.53
C GLU A 75 3.77 16.87 11.02
N GLY A 76 3.37 15.87 11.81
CA GLY A 76 3.60 14.46 11.52
C GLY A 76 4.97 14.00 12.01
N THR A 77 5.94 13.88 11.10
CA THR A 77 7.29 13.37 11.38
C THR A 77 8.13 14.34 12.21
N THR A 78 7.93 15.64 12.02
CA THR A 78 8.53 16.70 12.82
C THR A 78 7.47 17.71 13.26
N SER A 79 7.87 18.69 14.07
CA SER A 79 6.95 19.67 14.67
C SER A 79 7.51 21.09 14.74
N ASP A 80 8.52 21.37 13.90
CA ASP A 80 9.22 22.64 13.83
C ASP A 80 8.46 23.67 12.96
N SER A 81 8.98 24.90 12.85
CA SER A 81 8.34 25.97 12.09
C SER A 81 9.35 26.75 11.28
N ASP A 82 8.93 27.17 10.08
CA ASP A 82 9.76 27.88 9.12
C ASP A 82 9.06 29.11 8.56
N SER A 83 9.84 29.98 7.93
CA SER A 83 9.31 31.10 7.16
C SER A 83 10.20 31.44 5.98
N GLY A 84 9.60 31.96 4.92
CA GLY A 84 10.32 32.35 3.72
C GLY A 84 9.68 33.56 3.03
N VAL A 85 10.45 34.23 2.19
CA VAL A 85 10.00 35.41 1.45
C VAL A 85 9.85 35.03 -0.02
N THR A 86 8.72 35.40 -0.60
CA THR A 86 8.41 35.13 -2.00
C THR A 86 9.30 35.94 -2.96
N ASP A 87 9.73 35.29 -4.04
CA ASP A 87 10.49 35.90 -5.11
C ASP A 87 9.62 36.74 -6.06
N ALA A 88 10.18 37.21 -7.18
CA ALA A 88 9.45 38.01 -8.18
C ALA A 88 8.23 37.31 -8.80
N ASN A 89 8.15 35.98 -8.72
CA ASN A 89 7.05 35.16 -9.22
C ASN A 89 6.04 34.78 -8.12
N GLY A 90 6.24 35.24 -6.88
CA GLY A 90 5.37 34.89 -5.76
C GLY A 90 5.74 33.55 -5.11
N ILE A 91 6.95 33.04 -5.32
CA ILE A 91 7.34 31.69 -4.86
C ILE A 91 8.31 31.79 -3.69
N VAL A 92 8.02 31.09 -2.59
CA VAL A 92 9.00 30.80 -1.55
C VAL A 92 9.75 29.54 -1.94
N GLU A 93 11.03 29.70 -2.27
CA GLU A 93 11.93 28.59 -2.63
C GLU A 93 11.99 27.51 -1.55
N ARG A 94 11.94 26.23 -1.96
CA ARG A 94 11.91 25.08 -1.04
C ARG A 94 13.03 25.02 0.01
N TRP A 95 14.16 25.66 -0.25
CA TRP A 95 15.29 25.68 0.70
C TRP A 95 15.04 26.61 1.90
N SER A 96 14.01 27.45 1.85
CA SER A 96 13.61 28.33 2.96
C SER A 96 12.64 27.69 3.93
N LEU A 97 11.96 26.60 3.53
CA LEU A 97 11.00 25.87 4.36
C LEU A 97 11.43 24.41 4.40
N GLN A 98 12.11 24.01 5.47
CA GLN A 98 12.75 22.70 5.59
C GLN A 98 12.53 22.12 6.97
N SER A 99 11.92 20.94 7.02
CA SER A 99 11.71 20.25 8.27
C SER A 99 13.03 19.96 8.99
N ASP A 100 12.94 19.71 10.30
CA ASP A 100 14.02 19.06 11.02
C ASP A 100 14.42 17.73 10.34
N THR A 101 15.71 17.40 10.42
CA THR A 101 16.23 16.16 9.83
C THR A 101 16.02 14.99 10.79
N VAL A 102 15.30 13.97 10.34
CA VAL A 102 15.15 12.70 11.06
C VAL A 102 16.16 11.68 10.55
N LYS A 103 16.53 10.73 11.41
CA LYS A 103 17.45 9.64 11.06
C LYS A 103 16.67 8.36 10.82
N ASN A 104 17.09 7.56 9.84
CA ASN A 104 16.50 6.27 9.51
C ASN A 104 14.98 6.38 9.31
N TRP A 105 14.57 7.34 8.48
CA TRP A 105 13.16 7.64 8.23
C TRP A 105 12.40 6.41 7.71
N SER A 106 11.30 6.05 8.39
CA SER A 106 10.48 4.86 8.15
C SER A 106 9.04 5.24 7.74
N TRP A 107 8.91 5.86 6.57
CA TRP A 107 7.62 6.16 5.90
C TRP A 107 6.59 6.97 6.70
N THR A 108 7.01 7.73 7.71
CA THR A 108 6.16 8.71 8.39
C THR A 108 5.93 9.95 7.50
N THR A 109 4.74 10.55 7.55
CA THR A 109 4.38 11.72 6.75
C THR A 109 5.00 13.01 7.31
N PHE A 110 5.56 13.84 6.45
CA PHE A 110 5.82 15.25 6.75
C PHE A 110 4.69 16.08 6.17
N THR A 111 4.06 16.92 6.97
CA THR A 111 3.03 17.85 6.51
C THR A 111 3.51 19.26 6.77
N PHE A 112 3.47 20.14 5.76
CA PHE A 112 3.70 21.57 5.95
C PHE A 112 2.38 22.32 5.90
N VAL A 113 2.08 23.13 6.91
CA VAL A 113 0.85 23.91 7.04
C VAL A 113 1.20 25.40 6.99
N VAL A 114 0.53 26.16 6.12
CA VAL A 114 0.68 27.62 6.08
C VAL A 114 -0.19 28.26 7.16
N ASP A 115 0.45 28.96 8.10
CA ASP A 115 -0.21 29.64 9.22
C ASP A 115 -0.65 31.06 8.86
N ASP A 116 0.23 31.82 8.20
CA ASP A 116 0.00 33.23 7.89
C ASP A 116 0.87 33.71 6.71
N ILE A 117 0.43 34.78 6.05
CA ILE A 117 1.22 35.50 5.04
C ILE A 117 1.16 36.99 5.34
N THR A 118 2.32 37.65 5.42
CA THR A 118 2.39 39.08 5.71
C THR A 118 3.08 39.86 4.60
N LYS A 119 2.48 40.99 4.23
CA LYS A 119 3.07 41.99 3.33
C LYS A 119 2.45 43.35 3.58
N THR A 120 3.27 44.40 3.66
CA THR A 120 2.78 45.77 3.95
C THR A 120 1.81 46.22 2.85
N GLY A 121 0.59 46.61 3.24
CA GLY A 121 -0.44 47.09 2.31
C GLY A 121 -1.23 45.97 1.62
N TRP A 122 -1.01 44.71 2.00
CA TRP A 122 -1.74 43.54 1.54
C TRP A 122 -2.52 42.89 2.68
N THR A 123 -3.46 42.02 2.34
CA THR A 123 -4.23 41.23 3.30
C THR A 123 -4.26 39.79 2.84
N TYR A 124 -3.77 38.90 3.70
CA TYR A 124 -3.89 37.47 3.47
C TYR A 124 -5.34 37.05 3.70
N ASP A 125 -5.92 36.41 2.69
CA ASP A 125 -7.28 35.88 2.70
C ASP A 125 -7.21 34.35 2.71
N PRO A 126 -7.15 33.70 3.89
CA PRO A 126 -7.01 32.25 3.98
C PRO A 126 -8.22 31.50 3.42
N GLU A 127 -9.40 32.13 3.38
CA GLU A 127 -10.60 31.53 2.77
C GLU A 127 -10.50 31.46 1.24
N ALA A 128 -9.57 32.22 0.64
CA ALA A 128 -9.28 32.18 -0.79
C ALA A 128 -8.13 31.22 -1.15
N ASN A 129 -7.52 30.55 -0.17
CA ASN A 129 -6.48 29.57 -0.45
C ASN A 129 -7.00 28.45 -1.34
N VAL A 130 -6.21 28.09 -2.35
CA VAL A 130 -6.40 26.85 -3.11
C VAL A 130 -5.91 25.66 -2.27
N GLU A 131 -4.89 25.89 -1.46
CA GLU A 131 -4.27 24.90 -0.59
C GLU A 131 -3.81 25.54 0.72
N THR A 132 -3.97 24.87 1.85
CA THR A 132 -3.56 25.37 3.18
C THR A 132 -2.43 24.56 3.79
N SER A 133 -2.22 23.34 3.30
CA SER A 133 -1.20 22.41 3.73
C SER A 133 -0.97 21.37 2.65
N ASP A 134 0.25 20.87 2.52
CA ASP A 134 0.54 19.68 1.71
C ASP A 134 1.45 18.72 2.49
N SER A 135 1.51 17.47 2.04
CA SER A 135 2.23 16.39 2.72
C SER A 135 3.10 15.60 1.77
N ILE A 136 4.27 15.19 2.26
CA ILE A 136 5.14 14.25 1.55
C ILE A 136 5.67 13.21 2.54
N GLY A 137 5.59 11.95 2.14
CA GLY A 137 5.76 10.81 3.04
C GLY A 137 4.41 10.22 3.48
N GLY A 138 4.46 9.01 4.06
CA GLY A 138 3.28 8.20 4.32
C GLY A 138 2.94 7.32 3.13
N GLU A 139 2.82 6.02 3.41
CA GLU A 139 2.12 4.99 2.64
C GLU A 139 2.49 4.95 1.13
N PRO A 140 2.98 3.83 0.55
CA PRO A 140 2.27 3.45 -0.66
C PRO A 140 0.82 3.45 -0.20
N ALA A 141 -0.06 4.31 -0.73
CA ALA A 141 -1.48 4.08 -0.56
C ALA A 141 -1.62 2.65 -0.99
N LEU A 142 -1.68 1.74 -0.01
CA LEU A 142 -1.65 0.34 -0.31
C LEU A 142 -2.90 0.24 -1.12
N GLY A 143 -2.72 -0.12 -2.40
CA GLY A 143 -3.85 -0.55 -3.18
C GLY A 143 -4.63 -1.51 -2.30
N PRO A 144 -5.96 -1.51 -2.40
CA PRO A 144 -6.81 -2.31 -1.53
C PRO A 144 -6.18 -3.67 -1.24
N ILE A 145 -5.99 -4.01 0.04
CA ILE A 145 -5.26 -5.23 0.40
C ILE A 145 -5.91 -6.44 -0.28
N ARG A 146 -5.12 -7.46 -0.58
CA ARG A 146 -5.68 -8.77 -0.89
C ARG A 146 -6.14 -9.44 0.39
N ALA A 147 -7.33 -10.00 0.39
CA ALA A 147 -7.84 -10.78 1.50
C ALA A 147 -8.56 -12.02 0.98
N GLY A 148 -8.15 -13.19 1.46
CA GLY A 148 -8.77 -14.43 1.01
C GLY A 148 -8.16 -15.65 1.66
N LEU A 149 -7.81 -16.65 0.86
CA LEU A 149 -7.47 -17.97 1.39
C LEU A 149 -6.14 -18.50 0.85
N ARG A 150 -5.45 -19.27 1.69
CA ARG A 150 -4.35 -20.13 1.26
C ARG A 150 -4.90 -21.53 0.99
N SER A 151 -4.49 -22.15 -0.11
CA SER A 151 -4.94 -23.47 -0.56
C SER A 151 -3.80 -24.49 -0.57
N SER A 152 -4.04 -25.69 -0.02
CA SER A 152 -3.31 -26.90 -0.40
C SER A 152 -4.24 -28.10 -0.54
N ARG A 153 -3.81 -29.08 -1.34
CA ARG A 153 -4.58 -30.31 -1.57
C ARG A 153 -4.67 -31.20 -0.33
N TYR A 154 -3.76 -31.02 0.61
CA TYR A 154 -3.67 -31.80 1.83
C TYR A 154 -4.28 -31.10 3.07
N GLY A 155 -4.51 -29.78 3.01
CA GLY A 155 -4.97 -29.02 4.17
C GLY A 155 -6.48 -29.05 4.36
N ILE A 156 -7.26 -29.13 3.28
CA ILE A 156 -8.73 -29.19 3.31
C ILE A 156 -9.30 -30.43 2.64
N SER A 157 -10.25 -31.11 3.31
CA SER A 157 -10.87 -32.33 2.79
C SER A 157 -12.36 -32.42 3.15
N PRO A 158 -13.26 -32.74 2.19
CA PRO A 158 -12.99 -32.83 0.75
C PRO A 158 -12.51 -31.49 0.18
N PHE A 159 -11.70 -31.51 -0.88
CA PHE A 159 -11.25 -30.28 -1.52
C PHE A 159 -12.45 -29.56 -2.17
N PRO A 160 -12.73 -28.29 -1.84
CA PRO A 160 -13.92 -27.60 -2.32
C PRO A 160 -13.94 -27.41 -3.83
N ASP A 161 -15.15 -27.25 -4.38
CA ASP A 161 -15.31 -26.84 -5.79
C ASP A 161 -14.94 -25.36 -6.00
N PRO A 162 -14.75 -24.91 -7.26
CA PRO A 162 -14.34 -23.53 -7.53
C PRO A 162 -15.31 -22.46 -7.01
N THR A 163 -16.62 -22.73 -6.99
CA THR A 163 -17.61 -21.76 -6.51
C THR A 163 -17.47 -21.52 -5.01
N TRP A 164 -17.14 -22.55 -4.24
CA TRP A 164 -16.84 -22.39 -2.81
C TRP A 164 -15.65 -21.47 -2.58
N TRP A 165 -14.56 -21.63 -3.34
CA TRP A 165 -13.36 -20.78 -3.17
C TRP A 165 -13.62 -19.31 -3.51
N VAL A 166 -14.38 -19.04 -4.57
CA VAL A 166 -14.80 -17.68 -4.96
C VAL A 166 -15.61 -17.05 -3.83
N ASN A 167 -16.70 -17.69 -3.40
CA ASN A 167 -17.58 -17.15 -2.37
C ASN A 167 -16.86 -16.94 -1.02
N SER A 168 -15.99 -17.87 -0.62
CA SER A 168 -15.25 -17.77 0.65
C SER A 168 -14.24 -16.62 0.62
N ALA A 169 -13.57 -16.37 -0.51
CA ALA A 169 -12.65 -15.25 -0.64
C ALA A 169 -13.38 -13.91 -0.70
N GLU A 170 -14.53 -13.83 -1.38
CA GLU A 170 -15.39 -12.64 -1.35
C GLU A 170 -15.87 -12.32 0.07
N ASP A 171 -16.31 -13.33 0.83
CA ASP A 171 -16.70 -13.14 2.22
C ASP A 171 -15.50 -12.70 3.06
N MET A 172 -14.32 -13.32 2.90
CA MET A 172 -13.09 -12.92 3.58
C MET A 172 -12.73 -11.46 3.31
N ALA A 173 -12.69 -11.04 2.04
CA ALA A 173 -12.39 -9.67 1.64
C ALA A 173 -13.41 -8.67 2.17
N SER A 174 -14.70 -9.04 2.23
CA SER A 174 -15.77 -8.15 2.71
C SER A 174 -15.61 -7.67 4.16
N ARG A 175 -14.72 -8.33 4.94
CA ARG A 175 -14.39 -7.95 6.33
C ARG A 175 -13.48 -6.72 6.42
N PHE A 176 -12.87 -6.30 5.31
CA PHE A 176 -11.89 -5.22 5.27
C PHE A 176 -12.29 -4.17 4.25
N THR A 177 -12.07 -2.90 4.59
CA THR A 177 -12.42 -1.78 3.72
C THR A 177 -11.66 -1.86 2.40
N GLU A 178 -12.39 -1.83 1.29
CA GLU A 178 -11.89 -1.82 -0.09
C GLU A 178 -11.09 -3.06 -0.52
N ALA A 179 -10.83 -4.03 0.37
CA ALA A 179 -10.03 -5.22 0.05
C ALA A 179 -10.56 -6.01 -1.15
N THR A 180 -9.64 -6.63 -1.87
CA THR A 180 -9.93 -7.47 -3.03
C THR A 180 -9.77 -8.96 -2.67
N PRO A 181 -10.59 -9.86 -3.23
CA PRO A 181 -10.42 -11.30 -3.00
C PRO A 181 -9.10 -11.79 -3.61
N GLY A 182 -8.35 -12.57 -2.83
CA GLY A 182 -7.04 -13.08 -3.25
C GLY A 182 -6.71 -14.48 -2.75
N TYR A 183 -5.74 -15.13 -3.38
CA TYR A 183 -5.33 -16.48 -3.03
C TYR A 183 -3.82 -16.68 -2.97
N ILE A 184 -3.38 -17.48 -2.01
CA ILE A 184 -2.13 -18.24 -2.11
C ILE A 184 -2.49 -19.64 -2.59
N TRP A 185 -2.16 -19.98 -3.83
CA TRP A 185 -2.56 -21.23 -4.46
C TRP A 185 -1.36 -22.15 -4.69
N ILE A 186 -1.27 -23.24 -3.93
CA ILE A 186 -0.19 -24.21 -4.10
C ILE A 186 -0.43 -25.03 -5.36
N VAL A 187 0.51 -24.92 -6.28
CA VAL A 187 0.54 -25.67 -7.55
C VAL A 187 1.65 -26.73 -7.59
N GLY A 188 2.52 -26.73 -6.59
CA GLY A 188 3.46 -27.80 -6.34
C GLY A 188 3.72 -27.96 -4.85
N ASP A 189 3.47 -29.15 -4.32
CA ASP A 189 3.70 -29.52 -2.93
C ASP A 189 4.89 -30.48 -2.80
N ILE A 190 5.45 -30.59 -1.60
CA ILE A 190 6.50 -31.58 -1.37
C ILE A 190 5.92 -33.00 -1.44
N ASP A 191 6.53 -33.89 -2.21
CA ASP A 191 6.01 -35.25 -2.39
C ASP A 191 6.05 -36.02 -1.05
N GLU A 192 4.87 -36.37 -0.52
CA GLU A 192 4.71 -37.18 0.69
C GLU A 192 5.22 -38.63 0.48
N GLY A 193 6.54 -38.78 0.50
CA GLY A 193 7.23 -40.04 0.26
C GLY A 193 8.68 -39.86 -0.17
N VAL A 194 9.00 -38.71 -0.77
CA VAL A 194 10.33 -38.31 -1.23
C VAL A 194 10.51 -36.84 -0.83
N THR A 195 11.06 -36.61 0.37
CA THR A 195 11.17 -35.28 1.01
C THR A 195 12.13 -34.30 0.32
N GLU A 196 12.56 -34.62 -0.90
CA GLU A 196 13.48 -33.83 -1.73
C GLU A 196 12.85 -33.40 -3.07
N ASP A 197 11.71 -33.95 -3.48
CA ASP A 197 11.11 -33.64 -4.78
C ASP A 197 9.88 -32.73 -4.65
N CYS A 198 9.74 -31.79 -5.59
CA CYS A 198 8.52 -31.02 -5.79
C CYS A 198 7.54 -31.79 -6.68
N MET A 199 6.31 -32.01 -6.20
CA MET A 199 5.22 -32.60 -6.97
C MET A 199 4.35 -31.49 -7.57
N LEU A 200 4.56 -31.15 -8.85
CA LEU A 200 3.71 -30.22 -9.56
C LEU A 200 2.34 -30.87 -9.85
N ASN A 201 1.25 -30.19 -9.48
CA ASN A 201 -0.10 -30.72 -9.56
C ASN A 201 -0.71 -30.62 -10.99
N PHE A 202 0.12 -30.80 -12.02
CA PHE A 202 -0.25 -30.78 -13.43
C PHE A 202 0.65 -31.67 -14.30
N PRO A 203 0.23 -32.02 -15.53
CA PRO A 203 0.99 -32.90 -16.41
C PRO A 203 2.31 -32.29 -16.90
N SER A 204 3.32 -33.13 -17.07
CA SER A 204 4.63 -32.71 -17.57
C SER A 204 4.55 -32.16 -19.01
N PRO A 205 5.22 -31.04 -19.34
CA PRO A 205 5.27 -30.47 -20.69
C PRO A 205 6.27 -31.19 -21.63
N ASP A 206 6.47 -32.50 -21.43
CA ASP A 206 7.52 -33.36 -21.98
C ASP A 206 8.94 -33.03 -21.46
N GLY A 207 9.63 -34.03 -20.90
CA GLY A 207 11.02 -33.90 -20.46
C GLY A 207 11.32 -34.67 -19.18
N THR A 208 12.54 -34.51 -18.68
CA THR A 208 12.94 -34.96 -17.34
C THR A 208 13.52 -33.77 -16.61
N TYR A 209 13.05 -33.55 -15.40
CA TYR A 209 13.40 -32.41 -14.56
C TYR A 209 13.90 -32.98 -13.23
N GLU A 210 15.12 -32.62 -12.84
CA GLU A 210 15.73 -33.12 -11.62
C GLU A 210 14.94 -32.59 -10.41
N HIS A 211 14.58 -33.50 -9.49
CA HIS A 211 13.76 -33.22 -8.31
C HIS A 211 12.35 -32.66 -8.57
N VAL A 212 11.82 -32.85 -9.78
CA VAL A 212 10.45 -32.44 -10.12
C VAL A 212 9.65 -33.64 -10.61
N GLN A 213 8.51 -33.86 -9.96
CA GLN A 213 7.48 -34.81 -10.35
C GLN A 213 6.22 -34.07 -10.81
N PHE A 214 5.35 -34.79 -11.53
CA PHE A 214 4.16 -34.22 -12.17
C PHE A 214 2.96 -35.11 -11.92
N SER A 215 1.81 -34.49 -11.67
CA SER A 215 0.52 -35.20 -11.65
C SER A 215 0.09 -35.59 -13.07
N ASP A 216 -0.58 -36.75 -13.22
CA ASP A 216 -1.13 -37.17 -14.50
C ASP A 216 -2.32 -36.31 -14.98
N THR A 217 -2.87 -35.47 -14.10
CA THR A 217 -4.04 -34.63 -14.38
C THR A 217 -3.80 -33.21 -13.92
N ASP A 218 -4.31 -32.25 -14.67
CA ASP A 218 -4.36 -30.85 -14.23
C ASP A 218 -5.39 -30.71 -13.12
N GLN A 219 -4.96 -30.17 -11.97
CA GLN A 219 -5.80 -29.96 -10.81
C GLN A 219 -6.23 -28.48 -10.65
N ASN A 220 -5.63 -27.55 -11.40
CA ASN A 220 -5.70 -26.11 -11.13
C ASN A 220 -6.54 -25.33 -12.14
N GLU A 221 -6.56 -25.74 -13.41
CA GLU A 221 -7.18 -24.97 -14.51
C GLU A 221 -8.61 -24.52 -14.19
N ALA A 222 -9.46 -25.42 -13.69
CA ALA A 222 -10.86 -25.12 -13.37
C ALA A 222 -11.03 -24.09 -12.23
N TYR A 223 -10.03 -23.94 -11.36
CA TYR A 223 -10.02 -22.95 -10.28
C TYR A 223 -9.53 -21.60 -10.80
N LEU A 224 -8.46 -21.58 -11.60
CA LEU A 224 -7.93 -20.38 -12.23
C LEU A 224 -8.96 -19.75 -13.18
N ASP A 225 -9.68 -20.57 -13.97
CA ASP A 225 -10.82 -20.12 -14.79
C ASP A 225 -11.91 -19.42 -13.96
N ALA A 226 -12.18 -19.93 -12.75
CA ALA A 226 -13.16 -19.34 -11.86
C ALA A 226 -12.67 -18.02 -11.26
N PHE A 227 -11.38 -17.94 -10.92
CA PHE A 227 -10.75 -16.72 -10.41
C PHE A 227 -10.69 -15.62 -11.48
N ASP A 228 -10.36 -15.98 -12.72
CA ASP A 228 -10.44 -15.08 -13.87
C ASP A 228 -11.86 -14.53 -14.07
N ALA A 229 -12.86 -15.42 -14.03
CA ALA A 229 -14.26 -15.04 -14.21
C ALA A 229 -14.77 -14.12 -13.09
N ALA A 230 -14.24 -14.27 -11.87
CA ALA A 230 -14.57 -13.45 -10.71
C ALA A 230 -13.71 -12.17 -10.60
N GLY A 231 -12.64 -12.04 -11.41
CA GLY A 231 -11.69 -10.94 -11.32
C GLY A 231 -10.90 -10.95 -10.01
N HIS A 232 -10.57 -12.14 -9.50
CA HIS A 232 -9.77 -12.32 -8.29
C HIS A 232 -8.29 -12.44 -8.62
N GLU A 233 -7.42 -12.19 -7.64
CA GLU A 233 -5.97 -12.29 -7.81
C GLU A 233 -5.42 -13.57 -7.15
N VAL A 234 -4.42 -14.20 -7.76
CA VAL A 234 -3.81 -15.43 -7.24
C VAL A 234 -2.30 -15.44 -7.40
N TRP A 235 -1.63 -15.81 -6.31
CA TRP A 235 -0.25 -16.24 -6.36
C TRP A 235 -0.15 -17.74 -6.61
N LEU A 236 0.79 -18.14 -7.47
CA LEU A 236 1.10 -19.55 -7.70
C LEU A 236 2.32 -19.96 -6.86
N GLN A 237 2.10 -20.78 -5.82
CA GLN A 237 3.14 -21.18 -4.87
C GLN A 237 3.70 -22.57 -5.17
N VAL A 238 5.00 -22.75 -4.94
CA VAL A 238 5.63 -24.07 -4.81
C VAL A 238 6.26 -24.31 -3.43
N GLU A 239 6.22 -25.55 -2.99
CA GLU A 239 7.10 -26.16 -1.99
C GLU A 239 8.19 -26.92 -2.77
N SER A 240 9.38 -26.33 -2.90
CA SER A 240 10.31 -26.71 -3.98
C SER A 240 11.08 -28.00 -3.75
N GLY A 241 11.23 -28.44 -2.51
CA GLY A 241 12.25 -29.43 -2.18
C GLY A 241 13.62 -29.00 -2.69
N ASP A 242 14.33 -29.92 -3.32
CA ASP A 242 15.66 -29.74 -3.92
C ASP A 242 15.62 -29.30 -5.40
N ALA A 243 14.42 -29.12 -5.98
CA ALA A 243 14.29 -28.66 -7.35
C ALA A 243 14.91 -27.28 -7.57
N ASP A 244 15.47 -27.07 -8.76
CA ASP A 244 15.96 -25.76 -9.17
C ASP A 244 14.79 -24.77 -9.29
N MET A 245 14.87 -23.67 -8.54
CA MET A 245 13.78 -22.72 -8.44
C MET A 245 13.48 -22.01 -9.78
N ASN A 246 14.50 -21.70 -10.59
CA ASN A 246 14.27 -21.09 -11.90
C ASN A 246 13.49 -22.04 -12.82
N THR A 247 13.81 -23.33 -12.75
CA THR A 247 13.08 -24.38 -13.47
C THR A 247 11.62 -24.45 -13.02
N LEU A 248 11.34 -24.38 -11.71
CA LEU A 248 9.96 -24.35 -11.20
C LEU A 248 9.20 -23.09 -11.62
N ILE A 249 9.84 -21.91 -11.55
CA ILE A 249 9.27 -20.63 -12.03
C ILE A 249 8.87 -20.76 -13.49
N ASP A 250 9.77 -21.25 -14.34
CA ASP A 250 9.50 -21.44 -15.77
C ASP A 250 8.37 -22.45 -16.01
N LEU A 251 8.39 -23.60 -15.35
CA LEU A 251 7.36 -24.64 -15.54
C LEU A 251 5.97 -24.14 -15.16
N VAL A 252 5.84 -23.47 -14.01
CA VAL A 252 4.56 -22.99 -13.49
C VAL A 252 4.04 -21.79 -14.29
N LEU A 253 4.88 -20.78 -14.54
CA LEU A 253 4.43 -19.57 -15.23
C LEU A 253 4.21 -19.80 -16.73
N ASN A 254 4.90 -20.74 -17.37
CA ASN A 254 4.55 -21.14 -18.74
C ASN A 254 3.22 -21.90 -18.80
N GLN A 255 2.86 -22.65 -17.75
CA GLN A 255 1.62 -23.43 -17.71
C GLN A 255 0.39 -22.55 -17.40
N TYR A 256 0.52 -21.58 -16.48
CA TYR A 256 -0.63 -20.83 -15.95
C TYR A 256 -0.53 -19.32 -16.08
N GLY A 257 0.61 -18.76 -16.51
CA GLY A 257 0.82 -17.32 -16.58
C GLY A 257 -0.04 -16.60 -17.63
N GLN A 258 -0.85 -17.31 -18.42
CA GLN A 258 -1.86 -16.71 -19.30
C GLN A 258 -3.13 -16.25 -18.57
N HIS A 259 -3.38 -16.75 -17.36
CA HIS A 259 -4.57 -16.41 -16.58
C HIS A 259 -4.47 -14.97 -16.05
N PRO A 260 -5.42 -14.07 -16.36
CA PRO A 260 -5.40 -12.70 -15.86
C PRO A 260 -5.50 -12.58 -14.34
N SER A 261 -5.96 -13.61 -13.64
CA SER A 261 -5.94 -13.68 -12.18
C SER A 261 -4.52 -13.86 -11.60
N VAL A 262 -3.56 -14.40 -12.36
CA VAL A 262 -2.21 -14.66 -11.86
C VAL A 262 -1.44 -13.36 -11.70
N ILE A 263 -0.97 -13.09 -10.48
CA ILE A 263 -0.18 -11.89 -10.15
C ILE A 263 1.31 -12.17 -9.94
N GLY A 264 1.69 -13.45 -9.90
CA GLY A 264 3.09 -13.84 -9.84
C GLY A 264 3.31 -15.20 -9.20
N PHE A 265 4.47 -15.34 -8.57
CA PHE A 265 4.98 -16.62 -8.11
C PHE A 265 5.39 -16.56 -6.65
N GLY A 266 5.16 -17.66 -5.93
CA GLY A 266 5.42 -17.80 -4.51
C GLY A 266 6.39 -18.91 -4.19
N VAL A 267 7.33 -18.64 -3.29
CA VAL A 267 8.25 -19.65 -2.74
C VAL A 267 7.94 -19.90 -1.28
N ASP A 268 7.62 -21.14 -0.95
CA ASP A 268 7.59 -21.61 0.43
C ASP A 268 9.01 -22.00 0.88
N ALA A 269 9.71 -21.06 1.50
CA ALA A 269 11.13 -21.22 1.82
C ALA A 269 11.37 -22.24 2.94
N GLU A 270 10.34 -22.65 3.69
CA GLU A 270 10.43 -23.78 4.65
C GLU A 270 10.87 -25.07 3.94
N TRP A 271 10.54 -25.21 2.66
CA TRP A 271 10.80 -26.39 1.85
C TRP A 271 11.97 -26.21 0.86
N TYR A 272 12.63 -25.05 0.85
CA TYR A 272 13.74 -24.80 -0.05
C TYR A 272 14.98 -25.60 0.35
N LYS A 273 15.42 -26.54 -0.51
CA LYS A 273 16.52 -27.47 -0.23
C LYS A 273 16.30 -28.26 1.05
N SER A 274 15.08 -28.79 1.22
CA SER A 274 14.63 -29.52 2.42
C SER A 274 15.46 -30.76 2.76
N SER A 275 16.23 -31.31 1.81
CA SER A 275 17.18 -32.41 2.10
C SER A 275 18.38 -31.95 2.94
N GLN A 276 18.68 -30.64 2.96
CA GLN A 276 19.87 -30.08 3.56
C GLN A 276 19.61 -29.54 4.97
N GLU A 277 18.45 -28.91 5.18
CA GLU A 277 18.07 -28.28 6.45
C GLU A 277 16.60 -28.52 6.77
N THR A 278 16.27 -28.72 8.04
CA THR A 278 14.92 -29.15 8.49
C THR A 278 13.80 -28.14 8.21
N TYR A 279 14.14 -26.86 8.04
CA TYR A 279 13.20 -25.78 7.72
C TYR A 279 13.72 -24.97 6.52
N GLY A 280 14.30 -25.69 5.57
CA GLY A 280 14.90 -25.12 4.39
C GLY A 280 16.21 -24.36 4.66
N VAL A 281 16.98 -24.21 3.59
CA VAL A 281 18.19 -23.40 3.58
C VAL A 281 17.79 -21.91 3.51
N PRO A 282 18.43 -21.01 4.26
CA PRO A 282 18.16 -19.57 4.14
C PRO A 282 18.37 -19.07 2.71
N VAL A 283 17.37 -18.38 2.17
CA VAL A 283 17.44 -17.73 0.86
C VAL A 283 18.40 -16.55 0.93
N THR A 284 19.40 -16.53 0.04
CA THR A 284 20.37 -15.43 -0.03
C THR A 284 19.84 -14.24 -0.82
N ASP A 285 20.43 -13.04 -0.62
CA ASP A 285 20.13 -11.84 -1.42
C ASP A 285 20.29 -12.10 -2.93
N VAL A 286 21.32 -12.87 -3.33
CA VAL A 286 21.61 -13.19 -4.73
C VAL A 286 20.59 -14.15 -5.33
N GLU A 287 20.12 -15.13 -4.55
CA GLU A 287 19.06 -16.04 -4.99
C GLU A 287 17.74 -15.29 -5.15
N ALA A 288 17.37 -14.45 -4.19
CA ALA A 288 16.16 -13.64 -4.25
C ALA A 288 16.14 -12.70 -5.48
N GLU A 289 17.24 -11.98 -5.74
CA GLU A 289 17.38 -11.13 -6.93
C GLU A 289 17.27 -11.92 -8.24
N ALA A 290 17.87 -13.11 -8.29
CA ALA A 290 17.80 -13.99 -9.46
C ALA A 290 16.38 -14.50 -9.70
N TRP A 291 15.68 -14.93 -8.66
CA TRP A 291 14.30 -15.44 -8.76
C TRP A 291 13.31 -14.34 -9.10
N GLU A 292 13.44 -13.13 -8.53
CA GLU A 292 12.62 -12.00 -8.91
C GLU A 292 12.81 -11.68 -10.39
N SER A 293 14.06 -11.65 -10.86
CA SER A 293 14.39 -11.45 -12.27
C SER A 293 13.78 -12.52 -13.18
N ALA A 294 13.78 -13.78 -12.74
CA ALA A 294 13.17 -14.89 -13.48
C ALA A 294 11.65 -14.72 -13.58
N VAL A 295 10.96 -14.42 -12.48
CA VAL A 295 9.52 -14.14 -12.47
C VAL A 295 9.18 -12.97 -13.39
N LYS A 296 9.93 -11.86 -13.30
CA LYS A 296 9.71 -10.67 -14.13
C LYS A 296 10.02 -10.88 -15.61
N SER A 297 10.75 -11.93 -15.98
CA SER A 297 11.01 -12.29 -17.38
C SER A 297 9.78 -12.87 -18.08
N HIS A 298 8.85 -13.47 -17.33
CA HIS A 298 7.55 -13.93 -17.84
C HIS A 298 6.59 -12.76 -18.02
N SER A 299 6.58 -11.82 -17.08
CA SER A 299 5.84 -10.57 -17.17
C SER A 299 6.44 -9.52 -16.25
N ALA A 300 6.70 -8.31 -16.75
CA ALA A 300 7.22 -7.22 -15.92
C ALA A 300 6.27 -6.79 -14.79
N ASN A 301 4.98 -7.14 -14.91
CA ASN A 301 3.96 -6.88 -13.90
C ASN A 301 3.86 -7.99 -12.84
N TYR A 302 4.58 -9.11 -13.01
CA TYR A 302 4.61 -10.14 -11.98
C TYR A 302 5.55 -9.77 -10.85
N THR A 303 5.16 -10.25 -9.68
CA THR A 303 5.88 -10.08 -8.42
C THR A 303 6.25 -11.45 -7.88
N LEU A 304 7.39 -11.50 -7.18
CA LEU A 304 7.79 -12.67 -6.41
C LEU A 304 7.33 -12.45 -4.97
N TYR A 305 6.82 -13.48 -4.31
CA TYR A 305 6.81 -13.50 -2.86
C TYR A 305 7.70 -14.61 -2.30
N LEU A 306 8.26 -14.34 -1.12
CA LEU A 306 8.97 -15.31 -0.31
C LEU A 306 8.26 -15.47 1.03
N LYS A 307 7.99 -16.71 1.43
CA LYS A 307 7.28 -17.03 2.68
C LYS A 307 8.13 -17.88 3.60
N HIS A 308 8.10 -17.56 4.89
CA HIS A 308 8.63 -18.40 5.97
C HIS A 308 8.17 -17.87 7.34
N PHE A 309 8.05 -18.74 8.35
CA PHE A 309 7.84 -18.37 9.75
C PHE A 309 9.11 -17.80 10.47
N ARG A 310 10.20 -17.55 9.74
CA ARG A 310 11.48 -17.05 10.28
C ARG A 310 12.08 -16.06 9.30
N ASP A 311 12.22 -14.81 9.75
CA ASP A 311 12.85 -13.74 8.97
C ASP A 311 14.28 -14.10 8.55
N SER A 312 15.02 -14.84 9.41
CA SER A 312 16.38 -15.30 9.14
C SER A 312 16.52 -16.31 8.00
N ASN A 313 15.42 -16.87 7.51
CA ASN A 313 15.40 -17.79 6.37
C ASN A 313 15.13 -17.07 5.03
N LEU A 314 14.84 -15.77 5.08
CA LEU A 314 14.60 -14.90 3.93
C LEU A 314 15.80 -13.97 3.68
N PRO A 315 15.91 -13.33 2.49
CA PRO A 315 17.07 -12.51 2.16
C PRO A 315 17.31 -11.38 3.17
N PRO A 316 18.54 -11.28 3.74
CA PRO A 316 18.81 -10.35 4.83
C PRO A 316 18.75 -8.87 4.41
N ASN A 317 19.04 -8.52 3.15
CA ASN A 317 19.10 -7.12 2.71
C ASN A 317 18.36 -6.84 1.40
N TYR A 318 18.22 -7.83 0.52
CA TYR A 318 17.53 -7.62 -0.74
C TYR A 318 16.04 -7.46 -0.48
N ARG A 319 15.46 -6.39 -1.03
CA ARG A 319 14.03 -6.07 -0.90
C ARG A 319 13.31 -6.08 -2.24
N GLY A 320 13.99 -5.65 -3.32
CA GLY A 320 13.47 -5.73 -4.68
C GLY A 320 12.05 -5.16 -4.82
N ASP A 321 11.31 -5.69 -5.79
CA ASP A 321 9.86 -5.71 -5.81
C ASP A 321 9.40 -7.11 -5.38
N ILE A 322 9.73 -7.47 -4.13
CA ILE A 322 9.37 -8.75 -3.48
C ILE A 322 8.39 -8.49 -2.34
N VAL A 323 7.43 -9.39 -2.19
CA VAL A 323 6.51 -9.46 -1.05
C VAL A 323 7.00 -10.52 -0.05
N PHE A 324 6.95 -10.22 1.25
CA PHE A 324 7.40 -11.15 2.30
C PHE A 324 6.23 -11.64 3.16
N ILE A 325 6.03 -12.95 3.22
CA ILE A 325 4.88 -13.55 3.90
C ILE A 325 5.31 -14.26 5.19
N ASP A 326 4.68 -13.90 6.31
CA ASP A 326 4.80 -14.65 7.57
C ASP A 326 3.68 -15.69 7.66
N ASP A 327 4.05 -16.92 7.98
CA ASP A 327 3.15 -18.05 8.16
C ASP A 327 3.29 -18.78 9.49
N SER A 328 3.82 -18.08 10.50
CA SER A 328 3.89 -18.55 11.87
C SER A 328 2.54 -19.01 12.42
N GLN A 329 2.63 -19.93 13.38
CA GLN A 329 1.49 -20.54 14.04
C GLN A 329 1.82 -20.95 15.48
N ALA A 330 0.82 -21.45 16.21
CA ALA A 330 0.95 -21.89 17.60
C ALA A 330 1.17 -20.76 18.61
N PHE A 331 0.56 -19.60 18.32
CA PHE A 331 0.45 -18.47 19.21
C PHE A 331 -0.40 -18.77 20.45
N LYS A 332 -0.14 -18.01 21.52
CA LYS A 332 -0.90 -18.12 22.78
C LYS A 332 -2.19 -17.28 22.76
N GLY A 333 -2.34 -16.37 21.80
CA GLY A 333 -3.48 -15.47 21.64
C GLY A 333 -3.20 -14.34 20.65
N LEU A 334 -4.24 -13.53 20.38
CA LEU A 334 -4.20 -12.41 19.43
C LEU A 334 -3.03 -11.44 19.66
N GLY A 335 -2.72 -11.12 20.92
CA GLY A 335 -1.61 -10.20 21.23
C GLY A 335 -0.25 -10.72 20.76
N ASN A 336 -0.03 -12.05 20.73
CA ASN A 336 1.20 -12.64 20.22
C ASN A 336 1.27 -12.65 18.69
N VAL A 337 0.12 -12.82 18.01
CA VAL A 337 0.04 -12.65 16.56
C VAL A 337 0.45 -11.23 16.17
N VAL A 338 -0.17 -10.23 16.81
CA VAL A 338 0.13 -8.81 16.54
C VAL A 338 1.58 -8.49 16.84
N GLU A 339 2.13 -8.95 17.97
CA GLU A 339 3.54 -8.71 18.33
C GLU A 339 4.49 -9.27 17.28
N GLU A 340 4.29 -10.52 16.84
CA GLU A 340 5.15 -11.16 15.85
C GLU A 340 5.05 -10.49 14.47
N PHE A 341 3.83 -10.27 13.98
CA PHE A 341 3.60 -9.68 12.66
C PHE A 341 4.03 -8.20 12.60
N THR A 342 3.99 -7.47 13.72
CA THR A 342 4.57 -6.11 13.81
C THR A 342 6.10 -6.15 13.67
N ASN A 343 6.75 -7.13 14.30
CA ASN A 343 8.20 -7.33 14.12
C ASN A 343 8.53 -7.74 12.68
N TRP A 344 7.71 -8.59 12.06
CA TRP A 344 7.85 -8.98 10.67
C TRP A 344 7.77 -7.78 9.71
N GLY A 345 6.69 -6.98 9.81
CA GLY A 345 6.53 -5.76 9.01
C GLY A 345 7.69 -4.79 9.19
N SER A 346 8.16 -4.62 10.43
CA SER A 346 9.31 -3.75 10.74
C SER A 346 10.64 -4.30 10.19
N HIS A 347 10.82 -5.62 10.12
CA HIS A 347 12.03 -6.25 9.59
C HIS A 347 12.15 -6.06 8.07
N PHE A 348 11.03 -6.22 7.36
CA PHE A 348 11.02 -6.19 5.89
C PHE A 348 10.76 -4.81 5.30
N ASP A 349 10.42 -3.80 6.12
CA ASP A 349 10.34 -2.41 5.68
C ASP A 349 11.57 -2.01 4.83
N PRO A 350 11.38 -1.42 3.64
CA PRO A 350 10.14 -0.88 3.07
C PRO A 350 9.29 -1.85 2.24
N ALA A 351 9.66 -3.13 2.14
CA ALA A 351 8.92 -4.08 1.32
C ALA A 351 7.52 -4.33 1.88
N LEU A 352 6.61 -4.71 0.99
CA LEU A 352 5.27 -5.12 1.39
C LEU A 352 5.31 -6.48 2.08
N VAL A 353 4.44 -6.65 3.07
CA VAL A 353 4.28 -7.92 3.78
C VAL A 353 2.86 -8.45 3.65
N GLU A 354 2.72 -9.77 3.72
CA GLU A 354 1.40 -10.43 3.78
C GLU A 354 1.42 -11.47 4.89
N PHE A 355 0.24 -11.94 5.31
CA PHE A 355 0.14 -12.82 6.48
C PHE A 355 -0.79 -14.00 6.24
N GLN A 356 -0.33 -15.21 6.58
CA GLN A 356 -1.17 -16.38 6.72
C GLN A 356 -1.56 -16.58 8.19
N PHE A 357 -2.83 -16.91 8.44
CA PHE A 357 -3.31 -17.17 9.80
C PHE A 357 -4.54 -18.07 9.81
N GLY A 358 -5.02 -18.42 11.01
CA GLY A 358 -6.17 -19.30 11.20
C GLY A 358 -5.82 -20.77 11.44
N TYR A 359 -4.55 -21.12 11.59
CA TYR A 359 -4.09 -22.50 11.78
C TYR A 359 -4.81 -23.25 12.92
N THR A 360 -4.90 -24.57 12.76
CA THR A 360 -5.49 -25.49 13.75
C THR A 360 -4.83 -25.36 15.12
N ARG A 361 -3.51 -25.09 15.18
CA ARG A 361 -2.77 -24.91 16.44
C ARG A 361 -3.26 -23.70 17.25
N ASP A 362 -3.79 -22.70 16.58
CA ASP A 362 -4.28 -21.46 17.17
C ASP A 362 -5.78 -21.50 17.52
N LYS A 363 -6.48 -22.54 17.06
CA LYS A 363 -7.94 -22.68 17.20
C LYS A 363 -8.45 -22.56 18.63
N LYS A 364 -7.66 -23.00 19.62
CA LYS A 364 -8.03 -22.91 21.03
C LYS A 364 -8.32 -21.48 21.51
N TRP A 365 -7.70 -20.47 20.89
CA TRP A 365 -7.93 -19.08 21.24
C TRP A 365 -8.78 -18.35 20.19
N TRP A 366 -8.51 -18.52 18.89
CA TRP A 366 -9.23 -17.75 17.88
C TRP A 366 -10.70 -18.16 17.77
N SER A 367 -11.05 -19.43 18.06
CA SER A 367 -12.46 -19.88 18.03
C SER A 367 -13.36 -19.22 19.10
N LYS A 368 -12.78 -18.40 19.98
CA LYS A 368 -13.50 -17.61 20.99
C LYS A 368 -13.80 -16.19 20.52
N LEU A 369 -13.23 -15.77 19.39
CA LEU A 369 -13.50 -14.49 18.76
C LEU A 369 -14.88 -14.52 18.10
N SER A 370 -15.47 -13.34 17.91
CA SER A 370 -16.80 -13.20 17.28
C SER A 370 -16.72 -13.44 15.78
N ASP A 371 -15.71 -12.88 15.14
CA ASP A 371 -15.41 -13.04 13.72
C ASP A 371 -13.91 -13.27 13.61
N PRO A 372 -13.41 -14.51 13.80
CA PRO A 372 -11.98 -14.76 13.91
C PRO A 372 -11.15 -14.20 12.73
N PRO A 373 -11.55 -14.35 11.46
CA PRO A 373 -10.81 -13.74 10.35
C PRO A 373 -10.77 -12.22 10.41
N GLY A 374 -11.91 -11.57 10.69
CA GLY A 374 -12.01 -10.10 10.73
C GLY A 374 -11.34 -9.51 11.97
N ASP A 375 -11.55 -10.10 13.15
CA ASP A 375 -10.99 -9.67 14.42
C ASP A 375 -9.45 -9.76 14.42
N ILE A 376 -8.89 -10.83 13.81
CA ILE A 376 -7.43 -10.98 13.66
C ILE A 376 -6.90 -10.03 12.59
N GLY A 377 -7.50 -10.02 11.40
CA GLY A 377 -7.03 -9.19 10.28
C GLY A 377 -7.03 -7.70 10.61
N ASN A 378 -8.08 -7.17 11.24
CA ASN A 378 -8.14 -5.76 11.64
C ASN A 378 -7.07 -5.41 12.70
N ALA A 379 -6.75 -6.36 13.59
CA ALA A 379 -5.67 -6.16 14.55
C ALA A 379 -4.30 -6.10 13.87
N ILE A 380 -4.06 -6.90 12.84
CA ILE A 380 -2.84 -6.85 12.03
C ILE A 380 -2.74 -5.51 11.29
N LEU A 381 -3.78 -5.14 10.53
CA LEU A 381 -3.81 -3.89 9.76
C LEU A 381 -3.63 -2.64 10.64
N SER A 382 -4.11 -2.68 11.89
CA SER A 382 -3.94 -1.56 12.83
C SER A 382 -2.51 -1.42 13.37
N ASN A 383 -1.64 -2.42 13.21
CA ASN A 383 -0.30 -2.44 13.79
C ASN A 383 0.82 -2.62 12.76
N VAL A 384 0.50 -3.06 11.54
CA VAL A 384 1.48 -3.38 10.49
C VAL A 384 1.15 -2.58 9.23
N PRO A 385 1.72 -1.37 9.07
CA PRO A 385 1.30 -0.44 8.02
C PRO A 385 1.65 -0.91 6.60
N ASN A 386 2.71 -1.70 6.42
CA ASN A 386 3.10 -2.25 5.11
C ASN A 386 2.37 -3.55 4.72
N THR A 387 1.21 -3.85 5.33
CA THR A 387 0.42 -5.06 5.04
C THR A 387 -0.32 -4.94 3.72
N SER A 388 0.00 -5.81 2.76
CA SER A 388 -0.65 -5.86 1.44
C SER A 388 -1.58 -7.06 1.24
N GLY A 389 -1.58 -8.03 2.17
CA GLY A 389 -2.31 -9.29 2.00
C GLY A 389 -2.60 -10.04 3.31
N LEU A 390 -3.78 -10.66 3.40
CA LEU A 390 -4.26 -11.44 4.54
C LEU A 390 -4.94 -12.73 4.07
N TYR A 391 -4.40 -13.90 4.43
CA TYR A 391 -4.92 -15.19 3.98
C TYR A 391 -5.27 -16.12 5.13
N TRP A 392 -6.53 -16.54 5.17
CA TRP A 392 -6.96 -17.61 6.07
C TRP A 392 -6.53 -18.97 5.50
N VAL A 393 -5.95 -19.83 6.33
CA VAL A 393 -5.47 -21.13 5.87
C VAL A 393 -6.61 -22.16 5.71
N ASP A 394 -6.50 -22.97 4.66
CA ASP A 394 -7.41 -24.06 4.31
C ASP A 394 -7.62 -25.10 5.42
N PHE A 395 -6.63 -25.34 6.28
CA PHE A 395 -6.70 -26.29 7.41
C PHE A 395 -7.91 -26.13 8.32
N THR A 396 -8.46 -24.91 8.40
CA THR A 396 -9.60 -24.58 9.27
C THR A 396 -10.66 -23.79 8.51
N ALA A 397 -10.58 -23.73 7.17
CA ALA A 397 -11.48 -22.87 6.41
C ALA A 397 -12.95 -23.33 6.52
N TYR A 398 -13.23 -24.64 6.62
CA TYR A 398 -14.59 -25.14 6.91
C TYR A 398 -15.12 -24.78 8.31
N ASP A 399 -14.26 -24.34 9.24
CA ASP A 399 -14.75 -23.78 10.52
C ASP A 399 -15.37 -22.38 10.35
N ILE A 400 -15.01 -21.69 9.28
CA ILE A 400 -15.47 -20.33 8.94
C ILE A 400 -16.53 -20.38 7.83
N TRP A 401 -16.28 -21.17 6.78
CA TRP A 401 -17.10 -21.30 5.57
C TRP A 401 -17.52 -22.77 5.35
N PRO A 402 -18.52 -23.27 6.08
CA PRO A 402 -18.89 -24.70 6.12
C PRO A 402 -19.60 -25.23 4.87
#